data_AF-A0A529FJN8-F1
#
_entry.id   AF-A0A529FJN8-F1
#
_cell.length_a   1.000
_cell.length_b   1.000
_cell.length_c   1.000
_cell.angle_alpha   90.00
_cell.angle_beta   90.00
_cell.angle_gamma   90.00
#
_symmetry.space_group_name_H-M   'P 1'
#
loop_
_entity.id
_entity.type
_entity.pdbx_description
1 polymer ?
#
loop_
_entity_poly.entity_id
_entity_poly.type
_entity_poly.pdbx_seq_one_letter_code
_entity_poly.pdbx_strand_id
1 'polypeptide(L)' 'TLAGPRTRVDAAFLRRMTAPLLEAAARATRAFGEDASMLERASLKAVHRR' A
#
# COMPACT_ATOMS: atom_id res chain seq x y z
N THR A 1 -4.11 0.18 9.33
CA THR A 1 -5.01 -0.82 8.72
C THR A 1 -6.12 -0.13 7.96
N LEU A 2 -6.58 -0.70 6.84
CA LEU A 2 -7.75 -0.23 6.08
C LEU A 2 -8.92 -1.19 6.32
N ALA A 3 -10.06 -0.67 6.76
CA ALA A 3 -11.27 -1.46 7.03
C ALA A 3 -12.54 -0.67 6.70
N GLY A 4 -13.61 -1.37 6.34
CA GLY A 4 -14.92 -0.77 6.06
C GLY A 4 -15.90 -1.77 5.44
N PRO A 5 -17.18 -1.37 5.28
CA PRO A 5 -18.17 -2.23 4.64
C PRO A 5 -17.80 -2.51 3.19
N ARG A 6 -18.12 -3.72 2.72
CA ARG A 6 -17.82 -4.17 1.33
C ARG A 6 -18.46 -3.29 0.26
N THR A 7 -19.52 -2.55 0.59
CA THR A 7 -20.15 -1.56 -0.28
C THR A 7 -19.30 -0.32 -0.53
N ARG A 8 -18.25 -0.08 0.28
CA ARG A 8 -17.31 1.05 0.15
C ARG A 8 -15.86 0.61 -0.06
N VAL A 9 -15.46 -0.53 0.51
CA VAL A 9 -14.13 -1.12 0.34
C VAL A 9 -14.23 -2.34 -0.57
N ASP A 10 -14.48 -2.08 -1.85
CA ASP A 10 -14.60 -3.11 -2.89
C ASP A 10 -13.25 -3.41 -3.56
N ALA A 11 -13.25 -4.32 -4.54
CA ALA A 11 -12.02 -4.70 -5.25
C ALA A 11 -11.39 -3.53 -6.04
N ALA A 12 -12.21 -2.64 -6.62
CA ALA A 12 -11.71 -1.51 -7.37
C ALA A 12 -11.05 -0.47 -6.45
N PHE A 13 -11.67 -0.20 -5.31
CA PHE A 13 -11.13 0.61 -4.23
C PHE A 13 -9.83 0.01 -3.69
N LEU A 14 -9.81 -1.30 -3.38
CA LEU A 14 -8.60 -1.97 -2.90
C LEU A 14 -7.46 -1.86 -3.92
N ARG A 15 -7.72 -2.08 -5.21
CA ARG A 15 -6.71 -1.87 -6.27
C ARG A 15 -6.12 -0.46 -6.27
N ARG A 16 -6.97 0.56 -6.11
CA ARG A 16 -6.54 1.97 -6.02
C ARG A 16 -5.74 2.25 -4.76
N MET A 17 -6.06 1.56 -3.65
CA MET A 17 -5.42 1.78 -2.35
C MET A 17 -4.13 0.98 -2.15
N THR A 18 -3.84 -0.06 -2.94
CA THR A 18 -2.66 -0.91 -2.77
C THR A 18 -1.34 -0.11 -2.74
N ALA A 19 -1.08 0.73 -3.73
CA ALA A 19 0.15 1.53 -3.77
C ALA A 19 0.25 2.55 -2.61
N PRO A 20 -0.79 3.39 -2.35
CA PRO A 20 -0.78 4.30 -1.19
C PRO A 20 -0.54 3.61 0.16
N LEU A 21 -1.10 2.42 0.36
CA LEU A 21 -0.92 1.65 1.60
C LEU A 21 0.51 1.12 1.75
N LEU A 22 1.11 0.62 0.65
CA LEU A 22 2.49 0.16 0.65
C LEU A 22 3.47 1.31 0.91
N GLU A 23 3.22 2.50 0.36
CA GLU A 23 4.00 3.70 0.64
C GLU A 23 3.90 4.14 2.10
N ALA A 24 2.68 4.12 2.66
CA ALA A 24 2.48 4.45 4.07
C ALA A 24 3.24 3.46 4.98
N ALA A 25 3.19 2.16 4.66
CA ALA A 25 3.94 1.13 5.37
C ALA A 25 5.46 1.33 5.24
N ALA A 26 5.95 1.69 4.05
CA ALA A 26 7.37 1.97 3.84
C ALA A 26 7.85 3.17 4.68
N ARG A 27 7.07 4.26 4.71
CA ARG A 27 7.38 5.43 5.54
C ARG A 27 7.44 5.08 7.03
N ALA A 28 6.47 4.30 7.52
CA ALA A 28 6.46 3.87 8.90
C ALA A 28 7.69 2.98 9.23
N THR A 29 8.01 2.03 8.35
CA THR A 29 9.17 1.13 8.50
C THR A 29 10.48 1.91 8.62
N ARG A 30 10.70 2.91 7.73
CA ARG A 30 11.87 3.79 7.82
C ARG A 30 11.90 4.61 9.11
N ALA A 31 10.75 5.09 9.57
CA ALA A 31 10.66 5.84 10.82
C ALA A 31 11.05 5.00 12.05
N PHE A 32 10.94 3.68 11.96
CA PHE A 32 11.45 2.73 12.97
C PHE A 32 12.94 2.37 12.79
N GLY A 33 13.62 2.92 11.77
CA GLY A 33 15.03 2.62 11.49
C GLY A 33 15.26 1.33 10.68
N GLU A 34 14.19 0.74 10.14
CA GLU A 34 14.23 -0.52 9.41
C GLU A 34 14.35 -0.33 7.88
N ASP A 35 14.77 -1.38 7.17
CA ASP A 35 14.79 -1.38 5.71
C ASP A 35 13.38 -1.51 5.11
N ALA A 36 12.99 -0.50 4.32
CA ALA A 36 11.70 -0.45 3.62
C ALA A 36 11.78 -0.79 2.12
N SER A 37 12.97 -1.18 1.62
CA SER A 37 13.23 -1.40 0.19
C SER A 37 12.24 -2.37 -0.48
N MET A 38 11.81 -3.42 0.24
CA MET A 38 10.82 -4.38 -0.24
C MET A 38 9.44 -3.73 -0.47
N LEU A 39 9.00 -2.87 0.45
CA LEU A 39 7.70 -2.18 0.38
C LEU A 39 7.67 -1.14 -0.74
N GLU A 40 8.79 -0.45 -0.94
CA GLU A 40 8.96 0.52 -2.02
C GLU A 40 8.90 -0.15 -3.39
N ARG A 41 9.64 -1.26 -3.55
CA ARG A 41 9.57 -2.10 -4.77
C ARG A 41 8.17 -2.63 -5.01
N ALA A 42 7.46 -3.04 -3.95
CA ALA A 42 6.09 -3.50 -4.06
C ALA A 42 5.14 -2.38 -4.49
N SER A 43 5.28 -1.16 -3.95
CA SER A 43 4.48 -0.01 -4.37
C SER A 43 4.68 0.31 -5.85
N LEU A 44 5.94 0.35 -6.31
CA LEU A 44 6.25 0.57 -7.72
C LEU A 44 5.60 -0.48 -8.62
N LYS A 45 5.66 -1.76 -8.25
CA LYS A 45 4.98 -2.84 -9.00
C LYS A 45 3.45 -2.68 -9.01
N ALA A 46 2.87 -2.20 -7.92
CA ALA A 46 1.42 -1.97 -7.83
C ALA A 46 0.95 -0.84 -8.77
N VAL A 47 1.75 0.21 -8.94
CA VAL A 47 1.45 1.31 -9.88
C VAL A 47 1.48 0.86 -11.34
N HIS A 48 2.35 -0.09 -11.68
CA HIS A 48 2.54 -0.57 -13.07
C HIS A 48 1.55 -1.67 -13.49
N ARG A 49 0.77 -2.26 -12.57
CA ARG A 49 -0.25 -3.28 -12.86
C ARG A 49 -1.60 -2.68 -13.32
N ARG A 50 -1.58 -1.73 -14.26
CA ARG A 50 -2.81 -1.11 -14.77
C ARG A 50 -3.68 -2.09 -15.55
#